data_AF-A0A1G1GNL7-F1
#
_entry.id   AF-A0A1G1GNL7-F1
#
_cell.length_a   1.000
_cell.length_b   1.000
_cell.length_c   1.000
_cell.angle_alpha   90.00
_cell.angle_beta   90.00
_cell.angle_gamma   90.00
#
_symmetry.space_group_name_H-M   'P 1'
#
loop_
_entity.id
_entity.type
_entity.pdbx_description
1 polymer ?
#
loop_
_entity_poly.entity_id
_entity_poly.type
_entity_poly.pdbx_seq_one_letter_code
_entity_poly.pdbx_strand_id
1 'polypeptide(L)'
;MSSRKSVLYAWVGWALLFLTAAAIIASGGTRTVVPSYRIAAWNWIAGGPLYNGDGIGGFVYFPQAAVLYIPFAIFPPVVGEVIWRLVIIAVFAAGVRSFSRLAGERQAKELFPLASILAIAMAWDCARNGQSTLIMAGFMLLAVVGMARRQWWRATLWLALAVALKPLAIVLVLLVMAIDRHMSWRVLLGMLILALSPFLLQHPSYVMQQYVSFVQNSAAAAHVAVVGHGWTSPFTALRVAGVNVPEQVQTVIRLVAAAGTLALCFVVQRRQYPARTAVFVYALAALYIILFSPRTENNTYALLGPAMGLFLADAFVSKRTAEGIFLAVIALADLGSRTIERMIAPEADPVWLSPLMATVFAGYVLV
;
A
#
# COMPACT_ATOMS: atom_id res chain seq x y z
N MET A 1 -24.91 19.75 3.88
CA MET A 1 -25.09 19.21 2.50
C MET A 1 -25.87 17.91 2.59
N SER A 2 -26.84 17.64 1.70
CA SER A 2 -27.48 16.32 1.63
C SER A 2 -26.40 15.24 1.50
N SER A 3 -26.38 14.26 2.40
CA SER A 3 -25.35 13.21 2.49
C SER A 3 -25.12 12.46 1.17
N ARG A 4 -26.12 12.45 0.28
CA ARG A 4 -26.03 11.89 -1.08
C ARG A 4 -25.15 12.73 -2.01
N LYS A 5 -25.22 14.07 -1.94
CA LYS A 5 -24.39 14.96 -2.76
C LYS A 5 -22.92 14.85 -2.38
N SER A 6 -22.60 14.78 -1.08
CA SER A 6 -21.21 14.63 -0.61
C SER A 6 -20.57 13.33 -1.11
N VAL A 7 -21.30 12.22 -1.08
CA VAL A 7 -20.83 10.93 -1.64
C VAL A 7 -20.61 11.02 -3.15
N LEU A 8 -21.50 11.71 -3.88
CA LEU A 8 -21.30 11.96 -5.31
C LEU A 8 -20.02 12.76 -5.57
N TYR A 9 -19.77 13.83 -4.83
CA TYR A 9 -18.55 14.64 -4.98
C TYR A 9 -17.28 13.86 -4.69
N ALA A 10 -17.31 12.94 -3.71
CA ALA A 10 -16.19 12.03 -3.47
C ALA A 10 -15.88 11.19 -4.72
N TRP A 11 -16.90 10.63 -5.36
CA TRP A 11 -16.74 9.88 -6.61
C TRP A 11 -16.27 10.73 -7.78
N VAL A 12 -16.73 11.98 -7.88
CA VAL A 12 -16.20 12.95 -8.85
C VAL A 12 -14.71 13.17 -8.59
N GLY A 13 -14.28 13.33 -7.33
CA GLY A 13 -12.86 13.44 -6.98
C GLY A 13 -12.03 12.23 -7.44
N TRP A 14 -12.52 11.01 -7.20
CA TRP A 14 -11.85 9.79 -7.68
C TRP A 14 -11.80 9.71 -9.22
N ALA A 15 -12.89 10.12 -9.90
CA ALA A 15 -12.92 10.18 -11.36
C ALA A 15 -11.94 11.23 -11.90
N LEU A 16 -11.84 12.40 -11.25
CA LEU A 16 -10.87 13.43 -11.61
C LEU A 16 -9.42 12.97 -11.42
N LEU A 17 -9.12 12.26 -10.32
CA LEU A 17 -7.81 11.64 -10.11
C LEU A 17 -7.45 10.71 -11.28
N PHE A 18 -8.38 9.81 -11.65
CA PHE A 18 -8.19 8.90 -12.77
C PHE A 18 -8.02 9.64 -14.10
N LEU A 19 -8.94 10.54 -14.44
CA LEU A 19 -8.91 11.27 -15.72
C LEU A 19 -7.63 12.09 -15.85
N THR A 20 -7.16 12.71 -14.77
CA THR A 20 -5.92 13.49 -14.79
C THR A 20 -4.70 12.57 -15.00
N ALA A 21 -4.63 11.45 -14.27
CA ALA A 21 -3.55 10.48 -14.44
C ALA A 21 -3.55 9.86 -15.85
N ALA A 22 -4.73 9.55 -16.39
CA ALA A 22 -4.90 9.02 -17.74
C ALA A 22 -4.49 10.05 -18.81
N ALA A 23 -4.91 11.32 -18.67
CA ALA A 23 -4.53 12.39 -19.57
C ALA A 23 -3.02 12.62 -19.63
N ILE A 24 -2.34 12.59 -18.48
CA ILE A 24 -0.86 12.71 -18.40
C ILE A 24 -0.17 11.59 -19.18
N ILE A 25 -0.67 10.36 -19.13
CA ILE A 25 -0.07 9.23 -19.85
C ILE A 25 -0.42 9.31 -21.34
N ALA A 26 -1.66 9.67 -21.68
CA ALA A 26 -2.07 9.87 -23.06
C ALA A 26 -1.31 11.00 -23.77
N SER A 27 -0.85 12.02 -23.02
CA SER A 27 -0.03 13.11 -23.55
C SER A 27 1.48 12.81 -23.59
N GLY A 28 1.90 11.57 -23.35
CA GLY A 28 3.30 11.15 -23.44
C GLY A 28 4.11 11.26 -22.15
N GLY A 29 3.45 11.30 -20.98
CA GLY A 29 4.12 11.30 -19.69
C GLY A 29 5.00 10.06 -19.47
N THR A 30 6.26 10.27 -19.09
CA THR A 30 7.27 9.20 -18.96
C THR A 30 7.47 8.68 -17.53
N ARG A 31 6.94 9.38 -16.52
CA ARG A 31 7.06 8.98 -15.10
C ARG A 31 6.08 7.85 -14.79
N THR A 32 6.47 6.62 -15.11
CA THR A 32 5.68 5.42 -14.83
C THR A 32 6.53 4.17 -14.58
N VAL A 33 6.04 3.27 -13.72
CA VAL A 33 6.61 1.93 -13.46
C VAL A 33 5.92 0.81 -14.25
N VAL A 34 4.87 1.15 -15.00
CA VAL A 34 4.04 0.18 -15.72
C VAL A 34 4.79 -0.61 -16.81
N PRO A 35 5.79 -0.05 -17.52
CA PRO A 35 6.59 -0.82 -18.46
C PRO A 35 7.23 -2.07 -17.84
N SER A 36 7.65 -2.03 -16.57
CA SER A 36 8.22 -3.20 -15.88
C SER A 36 7.20 -4.34 -15.71
N TYR A 37 5.92 -4.02 -15.44
CA TYR A 37 4.85 -5.02 -15.39
C TYR A 37 4.58 -5.63 -16.76
N ARG A 38 4.58 -4.78 -17.79
CA ARG A 38 4.33 -5.21 -19.17
C ARG A 38 5.42 -6.13 -19.69
N ILE A 39 6.68 -5.78 -19.45
CA ILE A 39 7.84 -6.60 -19.83
C ILE A 39 7.76 -7.96 -19.12
N ALA A 40 7.49 -7.97 -17.81
CA ALA A 40 7.35 -9.22 -17.06
C ALA A 40 6.19 -10.09 -17.59
N ALA A 41 5.05 -9.50 -17.96
CA ALA A 41 3.94 -10.23 -18.55
C ALA A 41 4.30 -10.88 -19.90
N TRP A 42 5.02 -10.17 -20.78
CA TRP A 42 5.50 -10.74 -22.04
C TRP A 42 6.58 -11.81 -21.84
N ASN A 43 7.51 -11.59 -20.89
CA ASN A 43 8.50 -12.60 -20.53
C ASN A 43 7.84 -13.86 -19.97
N TRP A 44 6.78 -13.72 -19.15
CA TRP A 44 5.99 -14.85 -18.68
C TRP A 44 5.41 -15.66 -19.84
N ILE A 45 4.78 -15.00 -20.81
CA ILE A 45 4.20 -15.66 -21.99
C ILE A 45 5.28 -16.37 -22.81
N ALA A 46 6.44 -15.74 -22.97
CA ALA A 46 7.56 -16.26 -23.75
C ALA A 46 8.42 -17.31 -23.01
N GLY A 47 8.17 -17.59 -21.73
CA GLY A 47 9.05 -18.42 -20.90
C GLY A 47 10.44 -17.79 -20.65
N GLY A 48 10.55 -16.47 -20.78
CA GLY A 48 11.76 -15.70 -20.54
C GLY A 48 11.91 -15.25 -19.07
N PRO A 49 13.11 -14.79 -18.66
CA PRO A 49 13.36 -14.39 -17.28
C PRO A 49 12.50 -13.17 -16.86
N LEU A 50 11.85 -13.26 -15.69
CA LEU A 50 11.07 -12.13 -15.16
C LEU A 50 11.93 -11.07 -14.47
N TYR A 51 13.09 -11.48 -13.96
CA TYR A 51 13.96 -10.65 -13.13
C TYR A 51 15.32 -10.47 -13.82
N ASN A 52 15.86 -9.27 -13.75
CA ASN A 52 17.19 -8.93 -14.25
C ASN A 52 18.31 -9.21 -13.22
N GLY A 53 17.97 -9.38 -11.94
CA GLY A 53 18.93 -9.69 -10.88
C GLY A 53 19.66 -8.48 -10.30
N ASP A 54 19.51 -7.30 -10.90
CA ASP A 54 20.21 -6.08 -10.50
C ASP A 54 19.69 -5.47 -9.17
N GLY A 55 18.53 -5.90 -8.69
CA GLY A 55 17.90 -5.36 -7.47
C GLY A 55 17.42 -3.89 -7.57
N ILE A 56 17.76 -3.17 -8.64
CA ILE A 56 17.37 -1.80 -8.94
C ILE A 56 16.53 -1.77 -10.21
N GLY A 57 15.40 -1.05 -10.15
CA GLY A 57 14.47 -0.98 -11.27
C GLY A 57 13.86 -2.35 -11.60
N GLY A 58 13.13 -2.42 -12.72
CA GLY A 58 12.57 -3.68 -13.20
C GLY A 58 11.45 -4.27 -12.35
N PHE A 59 11.17 -5.55 -12.60
CA PHE A 59 10.09 -6.30 -11.94
C PHE A 59 10.57 -6.91 -10.62
N VAL A 60 9.81 -6.70 -9.54
CA VAL A 60 10.21 -7.05 -8.16
C VAL A 60 9.07 -7.73 -7.39
N TYR A 61 8.16 -8.38 -8.12
CA TYR A 61 6.92 -8.95 -7.61
C TYR A 61 6.93 -10.46 -7.80
N PHE A 62 6.05 -11.18 -7.12
CA PHE A 62 5.91 -12.62 -7.38
C PHE A 62 5.47 -12.89 -8.83
N PRO A 63 5.73 -14.09 -9.40
CA PRO A 63 5.35 -14.42 -10.77
C PRO A 63 3.86 -14.20 -11.10
N GLN A 64 2.98 -14.37 -10.12
CA GLN A 64 1.54 -14.11 -10.23
C GLN A 64 1.23 -12.68 -10.67
N ALA A 65 2.02 -11.68 -10.29
CA ALA A 65 1.81 -10.30 -10.74
C ALA A 65 1.98 -10.19 -12.26
N ALA A 66 2.96 -10.89 -12.85
CA ALA A 66 3.15 -10.90 -14.30
C ALA A 66 1.93 -11.51 -15.00
N VAL A 67 1.43 -12.63 -14.48
CA VAL A 67 0.21 -13.30 -14.95
C VAL A 67 -1.01 -12.38 -14.87
N LEU A 68 -1.26 -11.79 -13.71
CA LEU A 68 -2.39 -10.89 -13.47
C LEU A 68 -2.31 -9.62 -14.32
N TYR A 69 -1.13 -9.27 -14.81
CA TYR A 69 -0.92 -8.11 -15.68
C TYR A 69 -1.16 -8.42 -17.17
N ILE A 70 -1.18 -9.69 -17.60
CA ILE A 70 -1.38 -10.08 -19.01
C ILE A 70 -2.60 -9.41 -19.67
N PRO A 71 -3.79 -9.34 -19.04
CA PRO A 71 -4.96 -8.70 -19.66
C PRO A 71 -4.76 -7.22 -20.02
N PHE A 72 -3.83 -6.52 -19.36
CA PHE A 72 -3.47 -5.14 -19.70
C PHE A 72 -2.31 -5.09 -20.71
N ALA A 73 -1.41 -6.07 -20.69
CA ALA A 73 -0.27 -6.17 -21.58
C ALA A 73 -0.67 -6.42 -23.05
N ILE A 74 -1.82 -7.03 -23.32
CA ILE A 74 -2.29 -7.29 -24.69
C ILE A 74 -2.74 -6.02 -25.43
N PHE A 75 -3.16 -4.97 -24.72
CA PHE A 75 -3.55 -3.70 -25.33
C PHE A 75 -2.32 -2.91 -25.77
N PRO A 76 -2.46 -1.94 -26.71
CA PRO A 76 -1.41 -0.97 -26.99
C PRO A 76 -0.91 -0.31 -25.68
N PRO A 77 0.39 0.02 -25.55
CA PRO A 77 0.99 0.43 -24.27
C PRO A 77 0.17 1.46 -23.50
N VAL A 78 -0.15 2.60 -24.12
CA VAL A 78 -0.94 3.69 -23.52
C VAL A 78 -2.33 3.22 -23.06
N VAL A 79 -3.02 2.42 -23.87
CA VAL A 79 -4.35 1.91 -23.53
C VAL A 79 -4.27 0.96 -22.33
N GLY A 80 -3.31 0.03 -22.34
CA GLY A 80 -3.08 -0.88 -21.22
C GLY A 80 -2.75 -0.14 -19.91
N GLU A 81 -1.92 0.90 -20.00
CA GLU A 81 -1.57 1.77 -18.88
C GLU A 81 -2.76 2.52 -18.28
N VAL A 82 -3.66 3.03 -19.14
CA VAL A 82 -4.88 3.73 -18.73
C VAL A 82 -5.85 2.76 -18.06
N ILE A 83 -6.08 1.59 -18.66
CA ILE A 83 -6.96 0.55 -18.09
C ILE A 83 -6.39 0.07 -16.74
N TRP A 84 -5.08 -0.15 -16.65
CA TRP A 84 -4.43 -0.50 -15.39
C TRP A 84 -4.68 0.55 -14.30
N ARG A 85 -4.49 1.84 -14.61
CA ARG A 85 -4.76 2.93 -13.67
C ARG A 85 -6.22 3.00 -13.25
N LEU A 86 -7.16 2.77 -14.17
CA LEU A 86 -8.58 2.68 -13.84
C LEU A 86 -8.82 1.60 -12.79
N VAL A 87 -8.27 0.41 -12.98
CA VAL A 87 -8.44 -0.72 -12.05
C VAL A 87 -7.81 -0.42 -10.69
N ILE A 88 -6.55 0.03 -10.63
CA ILE A 88 -5.89 0.26 -9.34
C ILE A 88 -6.57 1.38 -8.54
N ILE A 89 -7.03 2.45 -9.20
CA ILE A 89 -7.73 3.57 -8.55
C ILE A 89 -9.12 3.12 -8.11
N ALA A 90 -9.86 2.39 -8.95
CA ALA A 90 -11.19 1.91 -8.62
C ALA A 90 -11.19 0.94 -7.42
N VAL A 91 -10.23 0.01 -7.37
CA VAL A 91 -10.07 -0.92 -6.24
C VAL A 91 -9.71 -0.17 -4.96
N PHE A 92 -8.81 0.81 -5.05
CA PHE A 92 -8.44 1.65 -3.90
C PHE A 92 -9.64 2.47 -3.39
N ALA A 93 -10.37 3.15 -4.27
CA ALA A 93 -11.57 3.91 -3.92
C ALA A 93 -12.67 3.03 -3.31
N ALA A 94 -12.88 1.84 -3.86
CA ALA A 94 -13.81 0.84 -3.32
C ALA A 94 -13.39 0.36 -1.93
N GLY A 95 -12.08 0.19 -1.70
CA GLY A 95 -11.48 -0.09 -0.40
C GLY A 95 -11.76 1.03 0.61
N VAL A 96 -11.46 2.29 0.27
CA VAL A 96 -11.69 3.46 1.14
C VAL A 96 -13.18 3.61 1.49
N ARG A 97 -14.08 3.42 0.52
CA ARG A 97 -15.53 3.44 0.77
C ARG A 97 -15.96 2.31 1.71
N SER A 98 -15.46 1.10 1.47
CA SER A 98 -15.82 -0.07 2.29
C SER A 98 -15.29 0.07 3.72
N PHE A 99 -14.10 0.65 3.87
CA PHE A 99 -13.47 0.96 5.14
C PHE A 99 -14.25 2.02 5.91
N SER A 100 -14.69 3.09 5.25
CA SER A 100 -15.55 4.12 5.85
C SER A 100 -16.91 3.56 6.33
N ARG A 101 -17.41 2.50 5.67
CA ARG A 101 -18.65 1.79 6.06
C ARG A 101 -18.50 0.92 7.31
N LEU A 102 -17.30 0.78 7.88
CA LEU A 102 -17.11 0.12 9.18
C LEU A 102 -17.75 0.92 10.33
N ALA A 103 -17.91 2.23 10.18
CA ALA A 103 -18.63 3.11 11.11
C ALA A 103 -20.17 3.02 10.97
N GLY A 104 -20.67 2.20 10.03
CA GLY A 104 -22.10 2.08 9.72
C GLY A 104 -22.57 2.99 8.58
N GLU A 105 -23.67 2.63 7.92
CA GLU A 105 -24.12 3.25 6.66
C GLU A 105 -24.42 4.75 6.76
N ARG A 106 -24.91 5.20 7.92
CA ARG A 106 -25.25 6.61 8.11
C ARG A 106 -23.98 7.45 8.21
N GLN A 107 -23.08 7.10 9.12
CA GLN A 107 -21.81 7.81 9.33
C GLN A 107 -20.90 7.72 8.12
N ALA A 108 -20.92 6.60 7.39
CA ALA A 108 -20.13 6.41 6.18
C ALA A 108 -20.38 7.48 5.10
N LYS A 109 -21.58 8.07 5.04
CA LYS A 109 -21.88 9.14 4.07
C LYS A 109 -21.19 10.46 4.40
N GLU A 110 -20.73 10.63 5.63
CA GLU A 110 -19.95 11.79 6.09
C GLU A 110 -18.46 11.48 6.09
N LEU A 111 -18.08 10.27 6.56
CA LEU A 111 -16.69 9.84 6.61
C LEU A 111 -16.09 9.60 5.23
N PHE A 112 -16.79 8.94 4.30
CA PHE A 112 -16.23 8.59 3.00
C PHE A 112 -15.78 9.82 2.20
N PRO A 113 -16.58 10.90 2.06
CA PRO A 113 -16.12 12.10 1.36
C PRO A 113 -14.90 12.74 1.99
N LEU A 114 -14.87 12.89 3.33
CA LEU A 114 -13.75 13.51 4.04
C LEU A 114 -12.48 12.66 3.96
N ALA A 115 -12.59 11.36 4.20
CA ALA A 115 -11.47 10.43 4.06
C ALA A 115 -10.97 10.36 2.61
N SER A 116 -11.86 10.51 1.62
CA SER A 116 -11.47 10.54 0.20
C SER A 116 -10.62 11.74 -0.16
N ILE A 117 -10.85 12.92 0.44
CA ILE A 117 -10.02 14.11 0.17
C ILE A 117 -8.55 13.78 0.46
N LEU A 118 -8.27 13.24 1.65
CA LEU A 118 -6.91 12.91 2.02
C LEU A 118 -6.37 11.69 1.25
N ALA A 119 -7.18 10.63 1.10
CA ALA A 119 -6.75 9.44 0.38
C ALA A 119 -6.44 9.74 -1.10
N ILE A 120 -7.20 10.61 -1.77
CA ILE A 120 -6.92 11.05 -3.14
C ILE A 120 -5.62 11.86 -3.18
N ALA A 121 -5.45 12.82 -2.27
CA ALA A 121 -4.25 13.65 -2.22
C ALA A 121 -2.99 12.80 -2.04
N MET A 122 -3.00 11.86 -1.09
CA MET A 122 -1.85 10.98 -0.82
C MET A 122 -1.63 9.94 -1.92
N ALA A 123 -2.69 9.55 -2.63
CA ALA A 123 -2.58 8.62 -3.75
C ALA A 123 -2.07 9.26 -5.04
N TRP A 124 -2.03 10.60 -5.15
CA TRP A 124 -1.72 11.32 -6.39
C TRP A 124 -0.47 10.81 -7.10
N ASP A 125 0.66 10.82 -6.40
CA ASP A 125 1.96 10.49 -6.99
C ASP A 125 2.04 8.99 -7.36
N CYS A 126 1.43 8.14 -6.54
CA CYS A 126 1.30 6.71 -6.80
C CYS A 126 0.37 6.39 -7.98
N ALA A 127 -0.74 7.09 -8.11
CA ALA A 127 -1.73 6.95 -9.19
C ALA A 127 -1.13 7.39 -10.54
N ARG A 128 -0.45 8.55 -10.55
CA ARG A 128 0.28 9.05 -11.72
C ARG A 128 1.32 8.03 -12.18
N ASN A 129 2.10 7.48 -11.24
CA ASN A 129 3.13 6.49 -11.54
C ASN A 129 2.58 5.14 -12.03
N GLY A 130 1.32 4.82 -11.72
CA GLY A 130 0.70 3.54 -12.05
C GLY A 130 1.16 2.38 -11.17
N GLN A 131 1.64 2.67 -9.95
CA GLN A 131 2.26 1.68 -9.09
C GLN A 131 1.22 0.76 -8.42
N SER A 132 1.54 -0.53 -8.28
CA SER A 132 0.63 -1.53 -7.67
C SER A 132 0.34 -1.33 -6.17
N THR A 133 0.93 -0.31 -5.55
CA THR A 133 0.67 0.09 -4.16
C THR A 133 -0.82 0.37 -3.91
N LEU A 134 -1.51 1.07 -4.81
CA LEU A 134 -2.92 1.43 -4.62
C LEU A 134 -3.84 0.22 -4.66
N ILE A 135 -3.64 -0.69 -5.62
CA ILE A 135 -4.45 -1.91 -5.71
C ILE A 135 -4.17 -2.86 -4.54
N MET A 136 -2.91 -2.95 -4.10
CA MET A 136 -2.55 -3.66 -2.86
C MET A 136 -3.31 -3.07 -1.66
N ALA A 137 -3.24 -1.75 -1.46
CA ALA A 137 -3.91 -1.08 -0.35
C ALA A 137 -5.43 -1.24 -0.43
N GLY A 138 -6.03 -1.14 -1.61
CA GLY A 138 -7.46 -1.36 -1.81
C GLY A 138 -7.90 -2.77 -1.43
N PHE A 139 -7.14 -3.79 -1.83
CA PHE A 139 -7.40 -5.16 -1.41
C PHE A 139 -7.15 -5.38 0.09
N MET A 140 -6.13 -4.78 0.68
CA MET A 140 -5.91 -4.81 2.13
C MET A 140 -7.10 -4.22 2.91
N LEU A 141 -7.66 -3.09 2.45
CA LEU A 141 -8.85 -2.47 3.03
C LEU A 141 -10.08 -3.39 2.90
N LEU A 142 -10.32 -3.93 1.70
CA LEU A 142 -11.42 -4.87 1.47
C LEU A 142 -11.27 -6.14 2.32
N ALA A 143 -10.04 -6.60 2.56
CA ALA A 143 -9.74 -7.74 3.41
C ALA A 143 -10.12 -7.49 4.88
N VAL A 144 -9.65 -6.38 5.48
CA VAL A 144 -9.99 -6.08 6.89
C VAL A 144 -11.48 -5.80 7.07
N VAL A 145 -12.14 -5.21 6.06
CA VAL A 145 -13.61 -5.05 6.07
C VAL A 145 -14.31 -6.40 5.99
N GLY A 146 -13.84 -7.31 5.13
CA GLY A 146 -14.35 -8.67 5.04
C GLY A 146 -14.17 -9.44 6.35
N MET A 147 -13.02 -9.30 7.00
CA MET A 147 -12.73 -9.87 8.32
C MET A 147 -13.72 -9.35 9.38
N ALA A 148 -13.88 -8.02 9.49
CA ALA A 148 -14.84 -7.41 10.43
C ALA A 148 -16.29 -7.88 10.21
N ARG A 149 -16.66 -8.17 8.96
CA ARG A 149 -17.99 -8.67 8.57
C ARG A 149 -18.10 -10.20 8.56
N ARG A 150 -17.09 -10.93 9.04
CA ARG A 150 -17.03 -12.41 9.04
C ARG A 150 -17.15 -13.05 7.64
N GLN A 151 -16.81 -12.32 6.59
CA GLN A 151 -16.78 -12.80 5.21
C GLN A 151 -15.41 -13.41 4.88
N TRP A 152 -15.00 -14.43 5.62
CA TRP A 152 -13.62 -14.91 5.67
C TRP A 152 -13.02 -15.33 4.32
N TRP A 153 -13.80 -15.98 3.46
CA TRP A 153 -13.35 -16.36 2.12
C TRP A 153 -13.13 -15.16 1.20
N ARG A 154 -14.01 -14.16 1.28
CA ARG A 154 -13.81 -12.91 0.54
C ARG A 154 -12.57 -12.16 1.03
N ALA A 155 -12.38 -12.10 2.36
CA ALA A 155 -11.18 -11.50 2.93
C ALA A 155 -9.90 -12.25 2.52
N THR A 156 -9.95 -13.59 2.49
CA THR A 156 -8.86 -14.44 2.01
C THR A 156 -8.52 -14.17 0.55
N LEU A 157 -9.53 -14.07 -0.33
CA LEU A 157 -9.34 -13.73 -1.74
C LEU A 157 -8.65 -12.37 -1.88
N TRP A 158 -9.10 -11.35 -1.14
CA TRP A 158 -8.47 -10.03 -1.19
C TRP A 158 -7.03 -10.04 -0.68
N LEU A 159 -6.74 -10.76 0.40
CA LEU A 159 -5.36 -10.92 0.89
C LEU A 159 -4.47 -11.61 -0.15
N ALA A 160 -4.94 -12.68 -0.79
CA ALA A 160 -4.20 -13.38 -1.82
C ALA A 160 -3.91 -12.48 -3.02
N LEU A 161 -4.90 -11.73 -3.51
CA LEU A 161 -4.72 -10.78 -4.61
C LEU A 161 -3.79 -9.62 -4.23
N ALA A 162 -3.84 -9.14 -2.99
CA ALA A 162 -2.92 -8.12 -2.49
C ALA A 162 -1.46 -8.60 -2.54
N VAL A 163 -1.18 -9.80 -2.02
CA VAL A 163 0.16 -10.42 -2.04
C VAL A 163 0.63 -10.68 -3.48
N ALA A 164 -0.26 -11.20 -4.33
CA ALA A 164 0.02 -11.49 -5.73
C ALA A 164 0.58 -10.26 -6.46
N LEU A 165 -0.06 -9.10 -6.28
CA LEU A 165 0.28 -7.86 -6.97
C LEU A 165 1.35 -7.03 -6.27
N LYS A 166 1.53 -7.23 -4.96
CA LYS A 166 2.59 -6.57 -4.18
C LYS A 166 2.94 -7.38 -2.92
N PRO A 167 4.13 -8.04 -2.88
CA PRO A 167 4.53 -8.92 -1.79
C PRO A 167 4.43 -8.31 -0.38
N LEU A 168 4.57 -6.99 -0.25
CA LEU A 168 4.47 -6.27 1.03
C LEU A 168 3.15 -6.49 1.78
N ALA A 169 2.07 -6.87 1.08
CA ALA A 169 0.81 -7.24 1.73
C ALA A 169 0.93 -8.47 2.66
N ILE A 170 2.03 -9.23 2.57
CA ILE A 170 2.31 -10.35 3.47
C ILE A 170 2.28 -9.93 4.95
N VAL A 171 2.63 -8.66 5.26
CA VAL A 171 2.53 -8.11 6.62
C VAL A 171 1.11 -8.25 7.16
N LEU A 172 0.11 -7.79 6.41
CA LEU A 172 -1.29 -7.88 6.84
C LEU A 172 -1.76 -9.34 6.89
N VAL A 173 -1.31 -10.18 5.96
CA VAL A 173 -1.58 -11.63 5.97
C VAL A 173 -1.13 -12.26 7.28
N LEU A 174 0.11 -12.02 7.69
CA LEU A 174 0.68 -12.59 8.92
C LEU A 174 -0.05 -12.07 10.16
N LEU A 175 -0.35 -10.77 10.21
CA LEU A 175 -1.12 -10.17 11.31
C LEU A 175 -2.52 -10.79 11.41
N VAL A 176 -3.25 -10.89 10.30
CA VAL A 176 -4.61 -11.46 10.26
C VAL A 176 -4.59 -12.95 10.63
N MET A 177 -3.64 -13.73 10.11
CA MET A 177 -3.48 -15.13 10.45
C MET A 177 -3.18 -15.34 11.94
N ALA A 178 -2.41 -14.45 12.56
CA ALA A 178 -2.04 -14.55 13.96
C ALA A 178 -3.18 -14.19 14.90
N ILE A 179 -3.96 -13.14 14.58
CA ILE A 179 -5.02 -12.67 15.48
C ILE A 179 -6.33 -13.44 15.29
N ASP A 180 -6.75 -13.77 14.06
CA ASP A 180 -8.05 -14.40 13.80
C ASP A 180 -7.92 -15.88 13.39
N ARG A 181 -8.25 -16.78 14.32
CA ARG A 181 -8.19 -18.24 14.11
C ARG A 181 -9.08 -18.74 12.98
N HIS A 182 -10.22 -18.09 12.71
CA HIS A 182 -11.07 -18.46 11.58
C HIS A 182 -10.42 -18.05 10.25
N MET A 183 -9.63 -16.98 10.25
CA MET A 183 -8.86 -16.58 9.07
C MET A 183 -7.62 -17.45 8.87
N SER A 184 -6.93 -17.90 9.93
CA SER A 184 -5.61 -18.54 9.81
C SER A 184 -5.53 -19.66 8.76
N TRP A 185 -6.41 -20.66 8.85
CA TRP A 185 -6.37 -21.80 7.91
C TRP A 185 -6.88 -21.44 6.52
N ARG A 186 -7.85 -20.52 6.42
CA ARG A 186 -8.41 -20.07 5.13
C ARG A 186 -7.38 -19.27 4.35
N VAL A 187 -6.69 -18.37 5.03
CA VAL A 187 -5.59 -17.59 4.47
C VAL A 187 -4.43 -18.51 4.11
N LEU A 188 -4.07 -19.49 4.96
CA LEU A 188 -3.07 -20.49 4.61
C LEU A 188 -3.43 -21.23 3.31
N LEU A 189 -4.67 -21.70 3.19
CA LEU A 189 -5.14 -22.35 1.96
C LEU A 189 -5.12 -21.39 0.76
N GLY A 190 -5.56 -20.15 0.94
CA GLY A 190 -5.55 -19.12 -0.11
C GLY A 190 -4.13 -18.79 -0.59
N MET A 191 -3.16 -18.70 0.32
CA MET A 191 -1.75 -18.50 -0.01
C MET A 191 -1.13 -19.71 -0.69
N LEU A 192 -1.52 -20.93 -0.28
CA LEU A 192 -1.09 -22.15 -0.96
C LEU A 192 -1.63 -22.20 -2.39
N ILE A 193 -2.92 -21.92 -2.60
CA ILE A 193 -3.52 -21.82 -3.93
C ILE A 193 -2.80 -20.75 -4.76
N LEU A 194 -2.54 -19.59 -4.16
CA LEU A 194 -1.81 -18.52 -4.83
C LEU A 194 -0.41 -18.99 -5.26
N ALA A 195 0.35 -19.64 -4.37
CA ALA A 195 1.69 -20.14 -4.65
C ALA A 195 1.70 -21.24 -5.74
N LEU A 196 0.66 -22.05 -5.81
CA LEU A 196 0.55 -23.12 -6.80
C LEU A 196 -0.02 -22.67 -8.14
N SER A 197 -0.77 -21.56 -8.19
CA SER A 197 -1.45 -21.12 -9.42
C SER A 197 -0.55 -20.92 -10.64
N PRO A 198 0.72 -20.46 -10.54
CA PRO A 198 1.57 -20.32 -11.72
C PRO A 198 1.90 -21.65 -12.41
N PHE A 199 1.91 -22.77 -11.67
CA PHE A 199 2.15 -24.11 -12.23
C PHE A 199 1.01 -24.60 -13.12
N LEU A 200 -0.19 -24.01 -13.00
CA LEU A 200 -1.31 -24.29 -13.90
C LEU A 200 -1.20 -23.54 -15.23
N LEU A 201 -0.30 -22.55 -15.32
CA LEU A 201 -0.26 -21.57 -16.40
C LEU A 201 1.07 -21.59 -17.18
N GLN A 202 2.07 -22.33 -16.71
CA GLN A 202 3.40 -22.42 -17.31
C GLN A 202 4.10 -23.74 -16.97
N HIS A 203 5.19 -24.04 -17.69
CA HIS A 203 5.97 -25.26 -17.46
C HIS A 203 6.57 -25.29 -16.04
N PRO A 204 6.42 -26.40 -15.26
CA PRO A 204 6.84 -26.44 -13.85
C PRO A 204 8.29 -26.06 -13.58
N SER A 205 9.22 -26.46 -14.44
CA SER A 205 10.65 -26.11 -14.29
C SER A 205 10.89 -24.61 -14.42
N TYR A 206 10.22 -23.94 -15.36
CA TYR A 206 10.29 -22.50 -15.54
C TYR A 206 9.71 -21.77 -14.32
N VAL A 207 8.55 -22.21 -13.82
CA VAL A 207 7.91 -21.63 -12.63
C VAL A 207 8.84 -21.70 -11.42
N MET A 208 9.48 -22.85 -11.20
CA MET A 208 10.42 -23.02 -10.09
C MET A 208 11.62 -22.08 -10.23
N GLN A 209 12.18 -21.93 -11.45
CA GLN A 209 13.26 -20.98 -11.72
C GLN A 209 12.85 -19.53 -11.42
N GLN A 210 11.62 -19.13 -11.74
CA GLN A 210 11.13 -17.78 -11.43
C GLN A 210 10.94 -17.56 -9.93
N TYR A 211 10.57 -18.58 -9.15
CA TYR A 211 10.53 -18.46 -7.69
C TYR A 211 11.92 -18.31 -7.08
N VAL A 212 12.90 -19.07 -7.54
CA VAL A 212 14.30 -18.92 -7.10
C VAL A 212 14.81 -17.52 -7.44
N SER A 213 14.58 -17.07 -8.67
CA SER A 213 14.99 -15.75 -9.15
C SER A 213 14.31 -14.62 -8.37
N PHE A 214 13.03 -14.79 -8.00
CA PHE A 214 12.33 -13.83 -7.14
C PHE A 214 13.00 -13.65 -5.78
N VAL A 215 13.38 -14.76 -5.12
CA VAL A 215 14.04 -14.72 -3.81
C VAL A 215 15.38 -14.01 -3.91
N GLN A 216 16.20 -14.37 -4.90
CA GLN A 216 17.49 -13.73 -5.16
C GLN A 216 17.35 -12.23 -5.43
N ASN A 217 16.44 -11.86 -6.34
CA ASN A 217 16.18 -10.45 -6.68
C ASN A 217 15.63 -9.66 -5.50
N SER A 218 14.80 -10.27 -4.65
CA SER A 218 14.27 -9.62 -3.45
C SER A 218 15.38 -9.35 -2.41
N ALA A 219 16.30 -10.29 -2.23
CA ALA A 219 17.46 -10.11 -1.34
C ALA A 219 18.39 -9.00 -1.87
N ALA A 220 18.72 -9.03 -3.16
CA ALA A 220 19.52 -7.99 -3.81
C ALA A 220 18.85 -6.61 -3.67
N ALA A 221 17.56 -6.53 -3.95
CA ALA A 221 16.83 -5.26 -3.86
C ALA A 221 16.73 -4.71 -2.43
N ALA A 222 16.60 -5.58 -1.42
CA ALA A 222 16.60 -5.15 -0.02
C ALA A 222 17.96 -4.56 0.38
N HIS A 223 19.06 -5.21 -0.01
CA HIS A 223 20.41 -4.73 0.28
C HIS A 223 20.70 -3.40 -0.42
N VAL A 224 20.40 -3.30 -1.72
CA VAL A 224 20.60 -2.05 -2.47
C VAL A 224 19.81 -0.90 -1.86
N ALA A 225 18.63 -1.16 -1.31
CA ALA A 225 17.84 -0.10 -0.70
C ALA A 225 18.41 0.40 0.64
N VAL A 226 19.16 -0.45 1.34
CA VAL A 226 19.91 -0.04 2.54
C VAL A 226 21.11 0.83 2.16
N VAL A 227 21.80 0.52 1.07
CA VAL A 227 23.03 1.25 0.68
C VAL A 227 22.74 2.49 -0.17
N GLY A 228 21.70 2.45 -1.00
CA GLY A 228 21.35 3.49 -1.97
C GLY A 228 20.64 4.73 -1.39
N HIS A 229 20.44 5.71 -2.26
CA HIS A 229 19.76 6.98 -1.97
C HIS A 229 18.30 6.99 -2.48
N GLY A 230 17.48 7.92 -1.98
CA GLY A 230 16.13 8.19 -2.49
C GLY A 230 14.98 7.38 -1.85
N TRP A 231 15.29 6.43 -0.96
CA TRP A 231 14.28 5.72 -0.15
C TRP A 231 13.89 6.55 1.07
N THR A 232 12.60 6.53 1.40
CA THR A 232 11.98 7.37 2.45
C THR A 232 11.60 6.52 3.65
N SER A 233 12.59 6.22 4.48
CA SER A 233 12.47 5.41 5.69
C SER A 233 13.07 6.16 6.89
N PRO A 234 12.76 5.78 8.14
CA PRO A 234 13.40 6.36 9.32
C PRO A 234 14.92 6.18 9.32
N PHE A 235 15.44 5.09 8.75
CA PHE A 235 16.89 4.85 8.70
C PHE A 235 17.60 5.78 7.70
N THR A 236 16.96 6.09 6.57
CA THR A 236 17.50 7.07 5.62
C THR A 236 17.34 8.49 6.16
N ALA A 237 16.27 8.78 6.91
CA ALA A 237 16.13 10.05 7.65
C ALA A 237 17.27 10.26 8.66
N LEU A 238 17.64 9.23 9.42
CA LEU A 238 18.78 9.28 10.35
C LEU A 238 20.11 9.50 9.62
N ARG A 239 20.28 8.91 8.43
CA ARG A 239 21.48 9.14 7.60
C ARG A 239 21.62 10.61 7.19
N VAL A 240 20.52 11.29 6.86
CA VAL A 240 20.53 12.74 6.58
C VAL A 240 21.02 13.54 7.80
N ALA A 241 20.74 13.06 9.02
CA ALA A 241 21.26 13.63 10.26
C ALA A 241 22.69 13.17 10.63
N GLY A 242 23.41 12.48 9.72
CA GLY A 242 24.76 11.98 9.94
C GLY A 242 24.84 10.66 10.72
N VAL A 243 23.70 10.02 11.02
CA VAL A 243 23.64 8.76 11.79
C VAL A 243 23.45 7.58 10.86
N ASN A 244 24.51 6.80 10.66
CA ASN A 244 24.47 5.56 9.89
C ASN A 244 24.13 4.36 10.77
N VAL A 245 22.95 3.76 10.54
CA VAL A 245 22.51 2.54 11.22
C VAL A 245 22.92 1.32 10.39
N PRO A 246 23.77 0.40 10.91
CA PRO A 246 24.18 -0.80 10.18
C PRO A 246 22.99 -1.70 9.79
N GLU A 247 23.09 -2.40 8.66
CA GLU A 247 22.01 -3.24 8.12
C GLU A 247 21.51 -4.30 9.11
N GLN A 248 22.41 -4.91 9.87
CA GLN A 248 22.07 -5.89 10.91
C GLN A 248 21.22 -5.25 12.02
N VAL A 249 21.59 -4.04 12.44
CA VAL A 249 20.85 -3.28 13.46
C VAL A 249 19.48 -2.86 12.93
N GLN A 250 19.39 -2.39 11.68
CA GLN A 250 18.11 -2.12 11.04
C GLN A 250 17.22 -3.37 11.03
N THR A 251 17.78 -4.53 10.72
CA THR A 251 17.06 -5.81 10.71
C THR A 251 16.53 -6.17 12.10
N VAL A 252 17.34 -6.03 13.15
CA VAL A 252 16.87 -6.24 14.54
C VAL A 252 15.74 -5.27 14.88
N ILE A 253 15.87 -3.98 14.55
CA ILE A 253 14.83 -2.98 14.79
C ILE A 253 13.53 -3.36 14.05
N ARG A 254 13.61 -3.79 12.79
CA ARG A 254 12.45 -4.25 12.01
C ARG A 254 11.76 -5.45 12.69
N LEU A 255 12.53 -6.42 13.18
CA LEU A 255 11.98 -7.60 13.88
C LEU A 255 11.29 -7.23 15.20
N VAL A 256 11.92 -6.35 15.98
CA VAL A 256 11.33 -5.82 17.23
C VAL A 256 10.03 -5.07 16.92
N ALA A 257 10.05 -4.20 15.90
CA ALA A 257 8.86 -3.48 15.47
C ALA A 257 7.76 -4.43 14.96
N ALA A 258 8.11 -5.53 14.29
CA ALA A 258 7.16 -6.54 13.83
C ALA A 258 6.47 -7.22 15.02
N ALA A 259 7.24 -7.64 16.02
CA ALA A 259 6.72 -8.25 17.24
C ALA A 259 5.84 -7.25 18.03
N GLY A 260 6.27 -5.99 18.14
CA GLY A 260 5.48 -4.92 18.75
C GLY A 260 4.15 -4.67 18.01
N THR A 261 4.19 -4.58 16.69
CA THR A 261 3.00 -4.42 15.83
C THR A 261 2.02 -5.58 16.04
N LEU A 262 2.52 -6.81 16.08
CA LEU A 262 1.70 -7.99 16.34
C LEU A 262 1.08 -7.97 17.75
N ALA A 263 1.86 -7.63 18.77
CA ALA A 263 1.37 -7.50 20.14
C ALA A 263 0.24 -6.45 20.25
N LEU A 264 0.41 -5.30 19.59
CA LEU A 264 -0.61 -4.26 19.52
C LEU A 264 -1.88 -4.75 18.82
N CYS A 265 -1.75 -5.49 17.72
CA CYS A 265 -2.90 -6.11 17.04
C CYS A 265 -3.67 -7.07 17.97
N PHE A 266 -2.99 -7.87 18.80
CA PHE A 266 -3.65 -8.70 19.81
C PHE A 266 -4.35 -7.87 20.89
N VAL A 267 -3.72 -6.80 21.38
CA VAL A 267 -4.32 -5.89 22.37
C VAL A 267 -5.60 -5.26 21.82
N VAL A 268 -5.52 -4.71 20.60
CA VAL A 268 -6.67 -4.12 19.91
C VAL A 268 -7.77 -5.15 19.73
N GLN A 269 -7.46 -6.34 19.23
CA GLN A 269 -8.46 -7.39 19.00
C GLN A 269 -9.21 -7.78 20.27
N ARG A 270 -8.51 -7.85 21.42
CA ARG A 270 -9.12 -8.21 22.70
C ARG A 270 -9.96 -7.08 23.30
N ARG A 271 -9.63 -5.81 23.01
CA ARG A 271 -10.25 -4.64 23.65
C ARG A 271 -11.32 -3.96 22.79
N GLN A 272 -11.31 -4.17 21.48
CA GLN A 272 -12.13 -3.43 20.53
C GLN A 272 -13.12 -4.35 19.81
N TYR A 273 -14.24 -3.78 19.37
CA TYR A 273 -15.22 -4.47 18.53
C TYR A 273 -14.66 -4.68 17.10
N PRO A 274 -15.17 -5.67 16.33
CA PRO A 274 -14.55 -6.11 15.08
C PRO A 274 -14.27 -5.02 14.05
N ALA A 275 -15.18 -4.05 13.90
CA ALA A 275 -15.01 -2.94 12.98
C ALA A 275 -13.84 -2.01 13.38
N ARG A 276 -13.70 -1.69 14.67
CA ARG A 276 -12.57 -0.88 15.17
C ARG A 276 -11.26 -1.66 15.14
N THR A 277 -11.29 -2.97 15.42
CA THR A 277 -10.14 -3.85 15.23
C THR A 277 -9.64 -3.83 13.79
N ALA A 278 -10.53 -3.90 12.80
CA ALA A 278 -10.14 -3.82 11.39
C ALA A 278 -9.46 -2.49 11.03
N VAL A 279 -9.94 -1.37 11.59
CA VAL A 279 -9.33 -0.04 11.37
C VAL A 279 -7.89 0.00 11.90
N PHE A 280 -7.70 -0.40 13.15
CA PHE A 280 -6.38 -0.39 13.78
C PHE A 280 -5.42 -1.40 13.16
N VAL A 281 -5.87 -2.62 12.84
CA VAL A 281 -5.02 -3.63 12.20
C VAL A 281 -4.53 -3.15 10.83
N TYR A 282 -5.38 -2.50 10.04
CA TYR A 282 -4.94 -1.88 8.79
C TYR A 282 -3.94 -0.74 9.04
N ALA A 283 -4.23 0.17 9.97
CA ALA A 283 -3.34 1.30 10.30
C ALA A 283 -1.96 0.83 10.75
N LEU A 284 -1.92 -0.15 11.67
CA LEU A 284 -0.68 -0.76 12.17
C LEU A 284 0.09 -1.50 11.06
N ALA A 285 -0.60 -2.24 10.19
CA ALA A 285 0.04 -2.88 9.04
C ALA A 285 0.63 -1.85 8.05
N ALA A 286 -0.11 -0.79 7.74
CA ALA A 286 0.33 0.29 6.85
C ALA A 286 1.54 1.04 7.43
N LEU A 287 1.49 1.39 8.71
CA LEU A 287 2.60 2.01 9.45
C LEU A 287 3.83 1.12 9.46
N TYR A 288 3.67 -0.18 9.75
CA TYR A 288 4.78 -1.11 9.74
C TYR A 288 5.43 -1.18 8.35
N ILE A 289 4.63 -1.33 7.29
CA ILE A 289 5.13 -1.38 5.92
C ILE A 289 5.93 -0.11 5.58
N ILE A 290 5.39 1.07 5.90
CA ILE A 290 6.02 2.34 5.54
C ILE A 290 7.30 2.61 6.35
N LEU A 291 7.26 2.38 7.65
CA LEU A 291 8.39 2.70 8.53
C LEU A 291 9.51 1.66 8.46
N PHE A 292 9.19 0.40 8.15
CA PHE A 292 10.14 -0.71 8.31
C PHE A 292 10.44 -1.48 7.02
N SER A 293 9.79 -1.18 5.89
CA SER A 293 10.25 -1.70 4.59
C SER A 293 11.55 -1.01 4.15
N PRO A 294 12.57 -1.77 3.71
CA PRO A 294 13.81 -1.17 3.19
C PRO A 294 13.58 -0.34 1.92
N ARG A 295 12.47 -0.57 1.21
CA ARG A 295 12.16 0.03 -0.09
C ARG A 295 10.94 0.97 -0.05
N THR A 296 10.69 1.60 1.08
CA THR A 296 9.63 2.62 1.14
C THR A 296 10.01 3.78 0.24
N GLU A 297 9.17 4.07 -0.74
CA GLU A 297 9.24 5.26 -1.59
C GLU A 297 8.21 6.28 -1.12
N ASN A 298 8.36 7.53 -1.54
CA ASN A 298 7.33 8.56 -1.30
C ASN A 298 5.93 8.12 -1.78
N ASN A 299 5.84 7.43 -2.93
CA ASN A 299 4.56 6.88 -3.43
C ASN A 299 3.92 5.84 -2.47
N THR A 300 4.73 5.20 -1.61
CA THR A 300 4.27 4.17 -0.67
C THR A 300 3.47 4.77 0.48
N TYR A 301 3.68 6.06 0.80
CA TYR A 301 2.92 6.77 1.83
C TYR A 301 1.42 6.87 1.52
N ALA A 302 1.00 6.64 0.27
CA ALA A 302 -0.40 6.45 -0.09
C ALA A 302 -1.12 5.38 0.77
N LEU A 303 -0.40 4.43 1.38
CA LEU A 303 -0.95 3.46 2.34
C LEU A 303 -1.53 4.09 3.62
N LEU A 304 -1.05 5.26 4.05
CA LEU A 304 -1.59 5.94 5.24
C LEU A 304 -2.89 6.68 4.96
N GLY A 305 -3.09 7.13 3.71
CA GLY A 305 -4.23 7.95 3.31
C GLY A 305 -5.59 7.43 3.78
N PRO A 306 -5.92 6.14 3.65
CA PRO A 306 -7.18 5.59 4.13
C PRO A 306 -7.32 5.62 5.65
N ALA A 307 -6.25 5.31 6.40
CA ALA A 307 -6.27 5.30 7.86
C ALA A 307 -6.31 6.73 8.40
N MET A 308 -5.33 7.56 8.05
CA MET A 308 -5.27 8.97 8.44
C MET A 308 -6.54 9.71 8.03
N GLY A 309 -7.04 9.46 6.81
CA GLY A 309 -8.27 10.07 6.30
C GLY A 309 -9.49 9.68 7.12
N LEU A 310 -9.59 8.42 7.56
CA LEU A 310 -10.70 7.98 8.40
C LEU A 310 -10.62 8.59 9.80
N PHE A 311 -9.45 8.60 10.45
CA PHE A 311 -9.27 9.22 11.78
C PHE A 311 -9.54 10.73 11.73
N LEU A 312 -9.02 11.43 10.71
CA LEU A 312 -9.26 12.86 10.51
C LEU A 312 -10.74 13.15 10.28
N ALA A 313 -11.39 12.37 9.42
CA ALA A 313 -12.82 12.51 9.14
C ALA A 313 -13.65 12.29 10.41
N ASP A 314 -13.34 11.25 11.18
CA ASP A 314 -14.03 10.92 12.42
C ASP A 314 -13.85 11.99 13.49
N ALA A 315 -12.65 12.57 13.61
CA ALA A 315 -12.38 13.68 14.53
C ALA A 315 -13.27 14.90 14.21
N PHE A 316 -13.34 15.32 12.94
CA PHE A 316 -14.19 16.45 12.55
C PHE A 316 -15.69 16.17 12.67
N VAL A 317 -16.14 14.99 12.24
CA VAL A 317 -17.56 14.58 12.37
C VAL A 317 -17.98 14.51 13.83
N SER A 318 -17.09 14.02 14.70
CA SER A 318 -17.30 13.95 16.15
C SER A 318 -17.03 15.26 16.88
N LYS A 319 -16.80 16.37 16.17
CA LYS A 319 -16.51 17.71 16.74
C LYS A 319 -15.26 17.79 17.63
N ARG A 320 -14.31 16.87 17.45
CA ARG A 320 -12.99 16.87 18.09
C ARG A 320 -12.03 17.74 17.26
N THR A 321 -12.30 19.04 17.20
CA THR A 321 -11.65 19.96 16.25
C THR A 321 -10.13 20.05 16.44
N ALA A 322 -9.63 20.10 17.67
CA ALA A 322 -8.18 20.14 17.94
C ALA A 322 -7.46 18.89 17.38
N GLU A 323 -8.05 17.71 17.59
CA GLU A 323 -7.54 16.45 17.05
C GLU A 323 -7.60 16.41 15.52
N GLY A 324 -8.70 16.89 14.94
CA GLY A 324 -8.84 17.02 13.48
C GLY A 324 -7.80 17.95 12.87
N ILE A 325 -7.53 19.10 13.51
CA ILE A 325 -6.48 20.04 13.09
C ILE A 325 -5.10 19.40 13.19
N PHE A 326 -4.80 18.72 14.30
CA PHE A 326 -3.53 18.03 14.48
C PHE A 326 -3.28 17.00 13.37
N LEU A 327 -4.27 16.14 13.08
CA LEU A 327 -4.18 15.17 11.99
C LEU A 327 -4.07 15.83 10.61
N ALA A 328 -4.75 16.96 10.39
CA ALA A 328 -4.65 17.72 9.15
C ALA A 328 -3.25 18.31 8.96
N VAL A 329 -2.61 18.80 10.02
CA VAL A 329 -1.23 19.30 9.98
C VAL A 329 -0.25 18.18 9.61
N ILE A 330 -0.37 17.01 10.24
CA ILE A 330 0.48 15.85 9.89
C ILE A 330 0.29 15.46 8.42
N ALA A 331 -0.97 15.38 7.98
CA ALA A 331 -1.31 15.05 6.60
C ALA A 331 -0.76 16.05 5.58
N LEU A 332 -0.87 17.36 5.85
CA LEU A 332 -0.34 18.41 4.98
C LEU A 332 1.18 18.42 4.95
N ALA A 333 1.84 18.18 6.09
CA ALA A 333 3.29 18.06 6.16
C ALA A 333 3.80 16.85 5.37
N ASP A 334 3.09 15.71 5.41
CA ASP A 334 3.44 14.53 4.62
C ASP A 334 3.21 14.76 3.11
N LEU A 335 2.07 15.35 2.73
CA LEU A 335 1.78 15.70 1.34
C LEU A 335 2.78 16.70 0.75
N GLY A 336 3.20 17.67 1.55
CA GLY A 336 4.16 18.71 1.17
C GLY A 336 5.61 18.33 1.41
N SER A 337 5.90 17.09 1.82
CA SER A 337 7.19 16.73 2.44
C SER A 337 8.39 17.16 1.61
N ARG A 338 8.45 16.71 0.36
CA ARG A 338 9.54 17.06 -0.57
C ARG A 338 9.73 18.56 -0.78
N THR A 339 8.64 19.31 -0.85
CA THR A 339 8.68 20.76 -1.08
C THR A 339 9.24 21.45 0.15
N ILE A 340 8.74 21.07 1.34
CA ILE A 340 9.19 21.59 2.63
C ILE A 340 10.67 21.25 2.86
N GLU A 341 11.07 20.00 2.61
CA GLU A 341 12.45 19.55 2.77
C GLU A 341 13.41 20.34 1.86
N ARG A 342 13.06 20.54 0.58
CA ARG A 342 13.88 21.33 -0.34
C ARG A 342 13.95 22.81 0.02
N MET A 343 12.92 23.36 0.66
CA MET A 343 12.95 24.73 1.16
C MET A 343 13.85 24.89 2.39
N ILE A 344 13.84 23.91 3.29
CA ILE A 344 14.59 23.95 4.55
C ILE A 344 16.06 23.55 4.35
N ALA A 345 16.31 22.52 3.55
CA ALA A 345 17.62 21.92 3.33
C ALA A 345 17.78 21.53 1.84
N PRO A 346 18.03 22.50 0.94
CA PRO A 346 18.08 22.26 -0.51
C PRO A 346 19.16 21.26 -0.95
N GLU A 347 20.25 21.17 -0.17
CA GLU A 347 21.39 20.27 -0.45
C GLU A 347 21.21 18.86 0.15
N ALA A 348 20.18 18.64 0.98
CA ALA A 348 19.94 17.35 1.61
C ALA A 348 18.92 16.51 0.82
N ASP A 349 19.06 15.19 0.90
CA ASP A 349 18.09 14.27 0.31
C ASP A 349 16.68 14.47 0.92
N PRO A 350 15.63 14.71 0.10
CA PRO A 350 14.26 14.94 0.58
C PRO A 350 13.56 13.61 0.92
N VAL A 351 13.95 13.03 2.07
CA VAL A 351 13.57 11.67 2.46
C VAL A 351 13.20 11.50 3.94
N TRP A 352 13.09 12.56 4.74
CA TRP A 352 13.04 12.49 6.21
C TRP A 352 11.71 12.93 6.84
N LEU A 353 11.00 13.88 6.23
CA LEU A 353 9.78 14.47 6.78
C LEU A 353 8.60 13.51 6.71
N SER A 354 8.44 12.76 5.61
CA SER A 354 7.41 11.73 5.50
C SER A 354 7.57 10.62 6.58
N PRO A 355 8.75 10.01 6.78
CA PRO A 355 8.97 9.08 7.89
C PRO A 355 8.67 9.68 9.28
N LEU A 356 9.03 10.95 9.48
CA LEU A 356 8.74 11.66 10.73
C LEU A 356 7.22 11.79 10.93
N MET A 357 6.47 12.23 9.93
CA MET A 357 5.01 12.36 10.00
C MET A 357 4.33 11.01 10.21
N ALA A 358 4.80 9.95 9.56
CA ALA A 358 4.31 8.59 9.81
C ALA A 358 4.59 8.13 11.25
N THR A 359 5.74 8.51 11.83
CA THR A 359 6.07 8.21 13.23
C THR A 359 5.18 8.98 14.20
N VAL A 360 4.90 10.25 13.93
CA VAL A 360 3.96 11.06 14.73
C VAL A 360 2.54 10.47 14.64
N PHE A 361 2.10 10.06 13.45
CA PHE A 361 0.82 9.39 13.28
C PHE A 361 0.78 8.03 13.99
N ALA A 362 1.89 7.27 14.00
CA ALA A 362 1.99 6.05 14.81
C ALA A 362 1.80 6.36 16.30
N GLY A 363 2.44 7.41 16.82
CA GLY A 363 2.25 7.86 18.20
C GLY A 363 0.78 8.19 18.51
N TYR A 364 0.10 8.89 17.61
CA TYR A 364 -1.34 9.17 17.73
C TYR A 364 -2.20 7.89 17.76
N VAL A 365 -1.90 6.90 16.92
CA VAL A 365 -2.67 5.63 16.87
C VAL A 365 -2.52 4.80 18.16
N LEU A 366 -1.46 5.04 18.94
CA LEU A 366 -1.16 4.28 20.16
C LEU A 366 -1.77 4.89 21.44
N VAL A 367 -2.23 6.14 21.40
CA VAL A 367 -2.87 6.87 22.51
C VAL A 367 -4.38 6.85 22.33
#